data_AF-A0AA37EN35-F1
#
_entry.id   AF-A0AA37EN35-F1
#
_cell.length_a   1.000
_cell.length_b   1.000
_cell.length_c   1.000
_cell.angle_alpha   90.00
_cell.angle_beta   90.00
_cell.angle_gamma   90.00
#
_symmetry.space_group_name_H-M   'P 1'
#
loop_
_entity.id
_entity.type
_entity.pdbx_description
1 polymer ?
#
loop_
_entity_poly.entity_id
_entity_poly.type
_entity_poly.pdbx_seq_one_letter_code
_entity_poly.pdbx_strand_id
1 'polypeptide(L)'
;MANGYIQYDILKDVTWMNGLEITDGTGQLFLTGVLTPNLAARAWHHTGRADGQNVSGTESGFMVSAMVEALKGAYLSTAYSYAKHRPDDAAEETTSFMQFGIWYEYGGGRFATAADSRFYMKNASGDPSDQVFLMQYFYW
;
A
#
# COMPACT_ATOMS: atom_id res chain seq x y z
N MET A 1 -16.43 6.14 -11.27
CA MET A 1 -15.73 5.25 -10.32
C MET A 1 -16.47 5.27 -9.00
N ALA A 2 -16.65 4.12 -8.36
CA ALA A 2 -17.17 4.00 -7.00
C ALA A 2 -16.32 2.99 -6.23
N ASN A 3 -15.98 3.27 -4.97
CA ASN A 3 -15.28 2.34 -4.11
C ASN A 3 -15.91 2.27 -2.72
N GLY A 4 -15.63 1.19 -2.00
CA GLY A 4 -16.13 0.96 -0.66
C GLY A 4 -15.35 -0.14 0.05
N TYR A 5 -15.41 -0.11 1.38
CA TYR A 5 -14.76 -1.09 2.23
C TYR A 5 -15.75 -1.63 3.27
N ILE A 6 -15.63 -2.91 3.58
CA ILE A 6 -16.27 -3.57 4.71
C ILE A 6 -15.17 -3.93 5.70
N GLN A 7 -15.34 -3.54 6.96
CA GLN A 7 -14.44 -3.88 8.05
C GLN A 7 -15.21 -4.67 9.10
N TYR A 8 -14.58 -5.71 9.65
CA TYR A 8 -15.15 -6.54 10.69
C TYR A 8 -14.08 -6.89 11.72
N ASP A 9 -14.34 -6.57 12.98
CA ASP A 9 -13.47 -6.94 14.09
C ASP A 9 -13.68 -8.42 14.42
N ILE A 10 -12.73 -9.26 14.00
CA ILE A 10 -12.79 -10.72 14.19
C ILE A 10 -12.31 -11.13 15.59
N LEU A 11 -11.40 -10.35 16.18
CA LEU A 11 -10.88 -10.50 17.53
C LEU A 11 -10.57 -9.12 18.10
N LYS A 12 -10.30 -9.05 19.41
CA LYS A 12 -9.78 -7.83 20.02
C LYS A 12 -8.51 -7.39 19.30
N ASP A 13 -8.49 -6.13 18.84
CA ASP A 13 -7.37 -5.51 18.14
C ASP A 13 -7.00 -6.20 16.81
N VAL A 14 -7.92 -6.98 16.22
CA VAL A 14 -7.75 -7.61 14.90
C VAL A 14 -8.97 -7.34 14.03
N THR A 15 -8.78 -6.50 13.01
CA THR A 15 -9.80 -6.13 12.05
C THR A 15 -9.52 -6.81 10.72
N TRP A 16 -10.52 -7.49 10.17
CA TRP A 16 -10.50 -7.97 8.79
C TRP A 16 -11.15 -6.93 7.89
N MET A 17 -10.48 -6.57 6.79
CA MET A 17 -10.90 -5.52 5.88
C MET A 17 -11.05 -6.09 4.46
N ASN A 18 -12.12 -5.74 3.78
CA ASN A 18 -12.31 -6.05 2.35
C ASN A 18 -12.69 -4.78 1.60
N GLY A 19 -12.15 -4.61 0.41
CA GLY A 19 -12.41 -3.47 -0.46
C GLY A 19 -12.88 -3.90 -1.83
N LEU A 20 -13.76 -3.09 -2.42
CA LEU A 20 -14.14 -3.17 -3.81
C LEU A 20 -14.09 -1.78 -4.43
N GLU A 21 -13.41 -1.65 -5.57
CA GLU A 21 -13.53 -0.50 -6.45
C GLU A 21 -14.07 -0.94 -7.81
N ILE A 22 -15.11 -0.24 -8.27
CA ILE A 22 -15.68 -0.37 -9.61
C ILE A 22 -15.24 0.85 -10.40
N THR A 23 -14.52 0.60 -11.49
CA THR A 23 -14.02 1.64 -12.37
C THR A 23 -14.89 1.75 -13.62
N ASP A 24 -14.84 2.91 -14.27
CA ASP A 24 -15.59 3.14 -15.52
C ASP A 24 -14.82 2.50 -16.68
N GLY A 25 -15.25 1.31 -17.12
CA GLY A 25 -14.68 0.61 -18.28
C GLY A 25 -13.32 -0.06 -18.08
N THR A 26 -12.60 0.20 -16.98
CA THR A 26 -11.25 -0.33 -16.75
C THR A 26 -11.20 -1.49 -15.75
N GLY A 27 -12.31 -2.20 -15.51
CA GLY A 27 -12.38 -3.35 -14.60
C GLY A 27 -12.69 -3.01 -13.13
N GLN A 28 -12.30 -3.91 -12.23
CA GLN A 28 -12.61 -3.87 -10.79
C GLN A 28 -11.37 -4.20 -9.96
N LEU A 29 -11.24 -3.55 -8.80
CA LEU A 29 -10.24 -3.87 -7.78
C LEU A 29 -10.92 -4.60 -6.62
N PHE A 30 -10.40 -5.77 -6.28
CA PHE A 30 -10.74 -6.51 -5.08
C PHE A 30 -9.59 -6.41 -4.10
N LEU A 31 -9.88 -6.17 -2.83
CA LEU A 31 -8.89 -6.09 -1.76
C LEU A 31 -9.37 -6.89 -0.56
N THR A 32 -8.44 -7.56 0.11
CA THR A 32 -8.65 -8.14 1.43
C THR A 32 -7.42 -7.91 2.30
N GLY A 33 -7.59 -7.77 3.61
CA GLY A 33 -6.49 -7.54 4.52
C GLY A 33 -6.84 -7.72 5.98
N VAL A 34 -5.81 -7.76 6.82
CA VAL A 34 -5.90 -7.82 8.27
C VAL A 34 -5.11 -6.65 8.84
N LEU A 35 -5.69 -5.97 9.81
CA LEU A 35 -5.10 -4.87 10.54
C LEU A 35 -5.07 -5.20 12.03
N THR A 36 -3.94 -4.89 12.65
CA THR A 36 -3.71 -4.89 14.10
C THR A 36 -3.07 -3.55 14.48
N PRO A 37 -2.88 -3.23 15.77
CA PRO A 37 -2.28 -1.95 16.17
C PRO A 37 -0.89 -1.70 15.58
N ASN A 38 -0.11 -2.76 15.32
CA ASN A 38 1.29 -2.63 14.88
C ASN A 38 1.61 -3.36 13.58
N LEU A 39 0.69 -4.17 13.05
CA LEU A 39 0.88 -4.94 11.83
C LEU A 39 -0.31 -4.76 10.91
N ALA A 40 -0.05 -4.64 9.61
CA ALA A 40 -1.07 -4.73 8.59
C ALA A 40 -0.61 -5.66 7.47
N ALA A 41 -1.54 -6.40 6.89
CA ALA A 41 -1.32 -7.18 5.69
C ALA A 41 -2.51 -7.00 4.76
N ARG A 42 -2.26 -6.84 3.46
CA ARG A 42 -3.31 -6.78 2.46
C ARG A 42 -2.87 -7.47 1.18
N ALA A 43 -3.83 -8.04 0.47
CA ALA A 43 -3.68 -8.53 -0.89
C ALA A 43 -4.79 -7.92 -1.75
N TRP A 44 -4.51 -7.78 -3.04
CA TRP A 44 -5.47 -7.23 -3.99
C TRP A 44 -5.33 -7.88 -5.36
N HIS A 45 -6.39 -7.72 -6.14
CA HIS A 45 -6.46 -8.13 -7.53
C HIS A 45 -7.24 -7.09 -8.34
N HIS A 46 -6.63 -6.54 -9.38
CA HIS A 46 -7.27 -5.64 -10.33
C HIS A 46 -7.53 -6.37 -11.65
N THR A 47 -8.77 -6.33 -12.15
CA THR A 47 -9.20 -7.14 -13.30
C THR A 47 -9.07 -6.48 -14.67
N GLY A 48 -8.85 -5.17 -14.74
CA GLY A 48 -8.75 -4.45 -16.02
C GLY A 48 -7.68 -3.36 -16.10
N ARG A 49 -6.75 -3.35 -15.14
CA ARG A 49 -5.57 -2.47 -15.14
C ARG A 49 -4.37 -3.29 -14.72
N ALA A 50 -3.33 -3.24 -15.55
CA ALA A 50 -2.06 -3.88 -15.26
C ALA A 50 -1.10 -2.93 -14.56
N ASP A 51 -0.98 -1.68 -15.01
CA ASP A 51 -0.13 -0.66 -14.41
C ASP A 51 -0.71 0.75 -14.64
N GLY A 52 -1.33 1.32 -13.61
CA GLY A 52 -1.99 2.62 -13.70
C GLY A 52 -3.26 2.63 -14.56
N GLN A 53 -3.76 3.84 -14.89
CA GLN A 53 -5.07 4.01 -15.51
C GLN A 53 -5.12 3.66 -17.01
N ASN A 54 -3.97 3.67 -17.69
CA ASN A 54 -3.90 3.61 -19.16
C ASN A 54 -3.30 2.30 -19.70
N VAL A 55 -2.99 1.33 -18.83
CA VAL A 55 -2.44 0.03 -19.24
C VAL A 55 -3.48 -1.03 -18.90
N SER A 56 -4.15 -1.55 -19.93
CA SER A 56 -5.12 -2.64 -19.76
C SER A 56 -4.41 -3.94 -19.36
N GLY A 57 -5.16 -4.82 -18.69
CA GLY A 57 -4.68 -6.11 -18.24
C GLY A 57 -5.04 -6.35 -16.78
N THR A 58 -4.21 -7.11 -16.06
CA THR A 58 -4.48 -7.43 -14.65
C THR A 58 -3.30 -7.14 -13.76
N GLU A 59 -3.59 -6.85 -12.49
CA GLU A 59 -2.59 -6.69 -11.45
C GLU A 59 -2.96 -7.55 -10.26
N SER A 60 -1.99 -8.22 -9.65
CA SER A 60 -2.19 -8.89 -8.36
C SER A 60 -1.03 -8.58 -7.45
N GLY A 61 -1.32 -8.17 -6.22
CA GLY A 61 -0.27 -7.78 -5.30
C GLY A 61 -0.62 -8.00 -3.85
N PHE A 62 0.38 -7.82 -3.01
CA PHE A 62 0.24 -7.80 -1.58
C PHE A 62 1.21 -6.82 -0.94
N MET A 63 0.88 -6.41 0.26
CA MET A 63 1.73 -5.60 1.12
C MET A 63 1.60 -6.12 2.54
N VAL A 64 2.73 -6.24 3.22
CA VAL A 64 2.79 -6.46 4.66
C VAL A 64 3.57 -5.31 5.29
N SER A 65 3.10 -4.79 6.40
CA SER A 65 3.73 -3.67 7.08
C SER A 65 3.69 -3.82 8.59
N ALA A 66 4.64 -3.15 9.23
CA ALA A 66 4.72 -3.00 10.65
C ALA A 66 4.95 -1.53 11.01
N MET A 67 4.41 -1.10 12.15
CA MET A 67 4.59 0.24 12.70
C MET A 67 4.62 0.17 14.23
N VAL A 68 5.53 0.91 14.84
CA VAL A 68 5.66 1.00 16.30
C VAL A 68 5.88 2.45 16.71
N GLU A 69 5.21 2.86 17.79
CA GLU A 69 5.49 4.13 18.45
C GLU A 69 6.73 3.96 19.33
N ALA A 70 7.89 4.41 18.84
CA ALA A 70 9.16 4.27 19.55
C ALA A 70 9.31 5.30 20.68
N LEU A 71 8.73 6.49 20.49
CA LEU A 71 8.61 7.56 21.46
C LEU A 71 7.25 8.22 21.25
N LYS A 72 6.74 8.97 22.23
CA LYS A 72 5.45 9.64 22.10
C LYS A 72 5.37 10.49 20.83
N GLY A 73 4.46 10.13 19.92
CA GLY A 73 4.27 10.77 18.62
C GLY A 73 5.33 10.44 17.57
N ALA A 74 6.39 9.68 17.89
CA ALA A 74 7.43 9.27 16.95
C ALA A 74 7.31 7.78 16.64
N TYR A 75 7.08 7.47 15.38
CA TYR A 75 6.83 6.12 14.90
C TYR A 75 7.90 5.66 13.93
N LEU A 76 8.24 4.39 14.02
CA LEU A 76 9.07 3.69 13.04
C LEU A 76 8.17 2.72 12.28
N SER A 77 8.31 2.71 10.96
CA SER A 77 7.52 1.84 10.09
C SER A 77 8.40 1.10 9.08
N THR A 78 7.93 -0.07 8.68
CA THR A 78 8.47 -0.78 7.53
C THR A 78 7.36 -1.48 6.77
N ALA A 79 7.53 -1.63 5.46
CA ALA A 79 6.61 -2.38 4.64
C ALA A 79 7.34 -3.12 3.53
N TYR A 80 6.89 -4.34 3.22
CA TYR A 80 7.25 -5.01 1.99
C TYR A 80 6.05 -5.01 1.04
N SER A 81 6.28 -4.61 -0.21
CA SER A 81 5.26 -4.60 -1.26
C SER A 81 5.70 -5.45 -2.44
N TYR A 82 4.74 -6.16 -3.01
CA TYR A 82 4.90 -6.93 -4.23
C TYR A 82 3.65 -6.77 -5.09
N ALA A 83 3.82 -6.52 -6.37
CA ALA A 83 2.75 -6.57 -7.36
C ALA A 83 3.27 -7.19 -8.65
N LYS A 84 2.47 -8.05 -9.25
CA LYS A 84 2.69 -8.59 -10.58
C LYS A 84 1.69 -7.93 -11.53
N HIS A 85 2.24 -7.26 -12.53
CA HIS A 85 1.52 -6.55 -13.58
C HIS A 85 1.51 -7.44 -14.83
N ARG A 86 0.33 -7.65 -15.41
CA ARG A 86 0.13 -8.43 -16.63
C ARG A 86 -0.60 -7.59 -17.67
N PRO A 87 0.12 -6.71 -18.39
CA PRO A 87 -0.46 -5.96 -19.48
C PRO A 87 -0.96 -6.89 -20.60
N ASP A 88 -2.02 -6.51 -21.29
CA ASP A 88 -2.53 -7.31 -22.41
C ASP A 88 -1.58 -7.28 -23.63
N ASP A 89 -0.92 -6.14 -23.86
CA ASP A 89 -0.10 -5.87 -25.05
C ASP A 89 1.38 -5.60 -24.74
N ALA A 90 1.86 -5.99 -23.55
CA ALA A 90 3.27 -5.83 -23.16
C ALA A 90 3.77 -6.99 -22.29
N ALA A 91 5.07 -7.00 -22.01
CA ALA A 91 5.66 -8.01 -21.13
C ALA A 91 5.13 -7.87 -19.70
N GLU A 92 5.06 -8.99 -18.98
CA GLU A 92 4.75 -8.96 -17.54
C GLU A 92 5.84 -8.20 -16.78
N GLU A 93 5.43 -7.42 -15.80
CA GLU A 93 6.32 -6.67 -14.93
C GLU A 93 6.07 -6.99 -13.46
N THR A 94 7.11 -6.82 -12.65
CA THR A 94 7.03 -7.00 -11.20
C THR A 94 7.48 -5.73 -10.51
N THR A 95 6.61 -5.18 -9.66
CA THR A 95 7.00 -4.18 -8.68
C THR A 95 7.29 -4.89 -7.37
N SER A 96 8.50 -4.74 -6.83
CA SER A 96 8.82 -5.25 -5.50
C SER A 96 9.80 -4.36 -4.77
N PHE A 97 9.46 -3.95 -3.56
CA PHE A 97 10.30 -3.07 -2.76
C PHE A 97 10.03 -3.21 -1.26
N MET A 98 11.02 -2.80 -0.46
CA MET A 98 10.86 -2.54 0.96
C MET A 98 10.82 -1.03 1.21
N GLN A 99 10.02 -0.61 2.18
CA GLN A 99 9.96 0.76 2.65
C GLN A 99 10.35 0.82 4.12
N PHE A 100 11.01 1.91 4.51
CA PHE A 100 11.33 2.23 5.90
C PHE A 100 10.98 3.70 6.14
N GLY A 101 10.22 3.94 7.19
CA GLY A 101 9.68 5.27 7.50
C GLY A 101 9.94 5.68 8.94
N ILE A 102 10.15 6.97 9.12
CA ILE A 102 10.12 7.65 10.43
C ILE A 102 9.02 8.69 10.34
N TRP A 103 8.05 8.62 11.25
CA TRP A 103 6.92 9.53 11.34
C TRP A 103 6.96 10.28 12.66
N TYR A 104 6.70 11.58 12.63
CA TYR A 104 6.56 12.39 13.83
C TYR A 104 5.27 13.20 13.80
N GLU A 105 4.40 12.92 14.75
CA GLU A 105 3.13 13.60 14.99
C GLU A 105 3.29 14.69 16.04
N TYR A 106 2.74 15.88 15.74
CA TYR A 106 2.82 17.05 16.61
C TYR A 106 1.58 17.93 16.49
N GLY A 107 1.49 18.96 17.34
CA GLY A 107 0.31 19.84 17.40
C GLY A 107 -0.95 19.12 17.91
N GLY A 108 -0.78 18.07 18.73
CA GLY A 108 -1.88 17.28 19.28
C GLY A 108 -2.61 16.42 18.24
N GLY A 109 -1.88 15.86 17.28
CA GLY A 109 -2.44 15.01 16.22
C GLY A 109 -2.91 15.75 14.97
N ARG A 110 -2.65 17.05 14.87
CA ARG A 110 -3.06 17.86 13.70
C ARG A 110 -2.07 17.80 12.55
N PHE A 111 -0.81 17.52 12.85
CA PHE A 111 0.26 17.50 11.86
C PHE A 111 1.10 16.25 12.04
N ALA A 112 1.58 15.70 10.94
CA ALA A 112 2.64 14.71 10.96
C ALA A 112 3.63 14.95 9.83
N THR A 113 4.92 14.81 10.12
CA THR A 113 5.97 14.78 9.10
C THR A 113 6.53 13.37 9.03
N ALA A 114 6.76 12.89 7.82
CA ALA A 114 7.28 11.56 7.57
C ALA A 114 8.49 11.63 6.64
N ALA A 115 9.57 10.95 7.01
CA ALA A 115 10.70 10.66 6.13
C ALA A 115 10.66 9.18 5.80
N ASP A 116 10.44 8.86 4.53
CA ASP A 116 10.30 7.49 4.04
C ASP A 116 11.35 7.19 2.98
N SER A 117 11.73 5.92 2.91
CA SER A 117 12.64 5.38 1.91
C SER A 117 12.01 4.18 1.24
N ARG A 118 12.38 3.93 -0.02
CA ARG A 118 11.96 2.78 -0.82
C ARG A 118 13.18 2.18 -1.49
N PHE A 119 13.41 0.90 -1.21
CA PHE A 119 14.49 0.10 -1.79
C PHE A 119 13.90 -1.02 -2.63
N TYR A 120 14.24 -1.07 -3.91
CA TYR A 120 13.71 -2.09 -4.81
C TYR A 120 14.42 -3.43 -4.64
N MET A 121 13.65 -4.50 -4.71
CA MET A 121 14.17 -5.86 -4.61
C MET A 121 14.74 -6.31 -5.96
N LYS A 122 15.63 -7.30 -5.95
CA LYS A 122 16.24 -7.86 -7.17
C LYS A 122 15.24 -8.47 -8.17
N ASN A 123 14.06 -8.83 -7.71
CA ASN A 123 12.99 -9.37 -8.55
C ASN A 123 12.07 -8.28 -9.12
N ALA A 124 12.35 -6.99 -8.88
CA ALA A 124 11.66 -5.90 -9.55
C ALA A 124 12.11 -5.78 -11.02
N SER A 125 11.18 -5.49 -11.90
CA SER A 125 11.41 -5.23 -13.32
C SER A 125 11.87 -3.78 -13.56
N GLY A 126 12.48 -3.50 -14.71
CA GLY A 126 12.63 -2.13 -15.23
C GLY A 126 13.78 -1.28 -14.67
N ASP A 127 14.77 -1.88 -13.98
CA ASP A 127 15.89 -1.18 -13.34
C ASP A 127 15.48 0.04 -12.50
N PRO A 128 14.63 -0.17 -11.48
CA PRO A 128 14.06 0.91 -10.70
C PRO A 128 15.12 1.54 -9.79
N SER A 129 15.01 2.85 -9.58
CA SER A 129 15.90 3.59 -8.68
C SER A 129 15.31 3.69 -7.28
N ASP A 130 16.13 3.41 -6.27
CA ASP A 130 15.79 3.62 -4.86
C ASP A 130 15.45 5.09 -4.58
N GLN A 131 14.55 5.33 -3.63
CA GLN A 131 14.01 6.65 -3.34
C GLN A 131 14.04 6.98 -1.85
N VAL A 132 14.23 8.26 -1.55
CA VAL A 132 13.97 8.85 -0.23
C VAL A 132 13.08 10.06 -0.45
N PHE A 133 12.02 10.18 0.35
CA PHE A 133 11.02 11.22 0.19
C PHE A 133 10.48 11.69 1.54
N LEU A 134 10.00 12.92 1.55
CA LEU A 134 9.40 13.56 2.72
C LEU A 134 7.91 13.80 2.45
N MET A 135 7.07 13.43 3.41
CA MET A 135 5.64 13.71 3.37
C MET A 135 5.24 14.59 4.55
N GLN A 136 4.31 15.51 4.30
CA GLN A 136 3.71 16.34 5.33
C GLN A 136 2.19 16.10 5.31
N TYR A 137 1.65 15.71 6.45
CA TYR A 137 0.24 15.48 6.66
C TYR A 137 -0.38 16.63 7.45
N PHE A 138 -1.59 16.99 7.06
CA PHE A 138 -2.44 17.98 7.70
C PHE A 138 -3.78 17.31 7.96
N TYR A 139 -4.07 17.02 9.22
CA TYR A 139 -5.35 16.43 9.64
C TYR A 139 -6.28 17.56 10.07
N TRP A 140 -7.47 17.62 9.47
CA TRP A 140 -8.49 18.65 9.71
C TRP A 140 -9.70 18.08 10.46
#